data_AF-A0A3N2KNT1-F1
#
_entry.id   AF-A0A3N2KNT1-F1
#
_cell.length_a   1.000
_cell.length_b   1.000
_cell.length_c   1.000
_cell.angle_alpha   90.00
_cell.angle_beta   90.00
_cell.angle_gamma   90.00
#
_symmetry.space_group_name_H-M   'P 1'
#
loop_
_entity.id
_entity.type
_entity.pdbx_description
1 polymer ?
#
loop_
_entity_poly.entity_id
_entity_poly.type
_entity_poly.pdbx_seq_one_letter_code
_entity_poly.pdbx_strand_id
1 'polypeptide(L)'
;MITEDLTAHLLHIIAWHRTWLAAKDFGLYGMASRLSSDGNIILFKCRVLRFEVRVPRSGFRKLQIVSVPEFAIENATTRLSSNAGFKRRLEKRILTFEDVNEIIRIASDDIIELNLEI
;
A
#
# COMPACT_ATOMS: atom_id res chain seq x y z
N MET A 1 -1.30 12.30 6.56
CA MET A 1 0.11 11.85 6.62
C MET A 1 0.18 10.54 7.37
N ILE A 2 0.53 9.45 6.67
CA ILE A 2 0.82 8.16 7.30
C ILE A 2 2.04 8.29 8.22
N THR A 3 1.92 7.78 9.44
CA THR A 3 3.00 7.86 10.43
C THR A 3 4.08 6.82 10.10
N GLU A 4 5.32 7.08 10.54
CA GLU A 4 6.41 6.11 10.42
C GLU A 4 6.08 4.79 11.14
N ASP A 5 5.39 4.86 12.28
CA ASP A 5 4.92 3.65 12.98
C ASP A 5 3.93 2.81 12.17
N LEU A 6 2.95 3.46 11.50
CA LEU A 6 1.99 2.73 10.67
C LEU A 6 2.70 2.10 9.48
N THR A 7 3.65 2.83 8.89
CA THR A 7 4.51 2.31 7.82
C THR A 7 5.27 1.08 8.27
N ALA A 8 5.97 1.16 9.42
CA ALA A 8 6.74 0.05 9.95
C ALA A 8 5.86 -1.18 10.22
N HIS A 9 4.65 -0.95 10.74
CA HIS A 9 3.66 -2.02 10.98
C HIS A 9 3.21 -2.69 9.67
N LEU A 10 2.92 -1.91 8.63
CA LEU A 10 2.57 -2.45 7.30
C LEU A 10 3.72 -3.27 6.71
N LEU A 11 4.94 -2.72 6.72
CA LEU A 11 6.14 -3.42 6.23
C LEU A 11 6.38 -4.72 7.00
N HIS A 12 6.21 -4.69 8.31
CA HIS A 12 6.34 -5.86 9.17
C HIS A 12 5.36 -6.95 8.73
N ILE A 13 4.05 -6.66 8.72
CA ILE A 13 3.02 -7.64 8.32
C ILE A 13 3.32 -8.23 6.93
N ILE A 14 3.69 -7.41 5.96
CA ILE A 14 3.95 -7.90 4.60
C ILE A 14 5.22 -8.77 4.56
N ALA A 15 6.26 -8.41 5.32
CA ALA A 15 7.51 -9.16 5.37
C ALA A 15 7.37 -10.54 6.03
N TRP A 16 6.42 -10.71 6.95
CA TRP A 16 6.14 -11.99 7.61
C TRP A 16 5.60 -13.06 6.65
N HIS A 17 4.99 -12.66 5.52
CA HIS A 17 4.40 -13.61 4.58
C HIS A 17 5.19 -13.72 3.29
N ARG A 18 5.34 -14.96 2.81
CA ARG A 18 5.85 -15.21 1.46
C ARG A 18 4.76 -14.95 0.44
N THR A 19 4.66 -13.71 -0.03
CA THR A 19 3.80 -13.38 -1.18
C THR A 19 4.61 -13.37 -2.49
N TRP A 20 3.91 -13.21 -3.61
CA TRP A 20 4.54 -13.00 -4.93
C TRP A 20 5.27 -11.64 -5.02
N LEU A 21 5.00 -10.73 -4.08
CA LEU A 21 5.68 -9.46 -3.87
C LEU A 21 6.52 -9.46 -2.59
N ALA A 22 7.59 -8.68 -2.59
CA ALA A 22 8.43 -8.42 -1.42
C ALA A 22 8.41 -6.94 -1.11
N ALA A 23 7.97 -6.55 0.10
CA ALA A 23 8.19 -5.20 0.56
C ALA A 23 9.71 -4.93 0.64
N LYS A 24 10.16 -3.88 -0.07
CA LYS A 24 11.57 -3.45 -0.09
C LYS A 24 11.81 -2.34 0.93
N ASP A 25 11.05 -1.26 0.77
CA ASP A 25 11.13 -0.08 1.61
C ASP A 25 9.88 0.79 1.47
N PHE A 26 9.76 1.72 2.42
CA PHE A 26 8.86 2.84 2.38
C PHE A 26 9.64 4.10 2.74
N GLY A 27 9.37 5.19 2.04
CA GLY A 27 9.95 6.50 2.37
C GLY A 27 10.96 7.02 1.36
N LEU A 28 11.32 6.23 0.34
CA LEU A 28 11.91 6.81 -0.86
C LEU A 28 10.86 7.65 -1.59
N TYR A 29 11.32 8.77 -2.15
CA TYR A 29 10.44 9.63 -2.92
C TYR A 29 10.36 9.14 -4.36
N GLY A 30 9.14 8.93 -4.84
CA GLY A 30 8.82 8.66 -6.24
C GLY A 30 8.03 9.80 -6.86
N MET A 31 7.89 9.75 -8.18
CA MET A 31 6.93 10.58 -8.89
C MET A 31 5.59 9.86 -8.96
N ALA A 32 4.54 10.53 -8.53
CA ALA A 32 3.17 10.04 -8.64
C ALA A 32 2.31 11.04 -9.40
N SER A 33 1.24 10.53 -10.02
CA SER A 33 0.22 11.32 -10.68
C SER A 33 -1.09 11.24 -9.93
N ARG A 34 -1.86 12.33 -9.90
CA ARG A 34 -3.27 12.32 -9.50
C ARG A 34 -4.09 13.20 -10.43
N LEU A 35 -5.36 12.86 -10.57
CA LEU A 35 -6.35 13.74 -11.19
C LEU A 35 -6.69 14.85 -10.19
N SER A 36 -6.56 16.11 -10.59
CA SER A 36 -7.02 17.25 -9.81
C SER A 36 -8.50 17.56 -10.06
N SER A 37 -9.06 18.39 -9.19
CA SER A 37 -10.49 18.76 -9.20
C SER A 37 -10.93 19.45 -10.50
N ASP A 38 -10.00 20.04 -11.24
CA ASP A 38 -10.19 20.69 -12.54
C ASP A 38 -10.00 19.73 -13.74
N GLY A 39 -9.79 18.43 -13.47
CA GLY A 39 -9.62 17.40 -14.50
C GLY A 39 -8.20 17.27 -15.06
N ASN A 40 -7.23 18.01 -14.54
CA ASN A 40 -5.84 17.92 -14.97
C ASN A 40 -5.09 16.76 -14.28
N ILE A 41 -4.06 16.21 -14.93
CA ILE A 41 -3.14 15.27 -14.29
C ILE A 41 -1.99 16.07 -13.69
N ILE A 42 -1.85 16.01 -12.37
CA ILE A 42 -0.75 16.64 -11.65
C ILE A 42 0.28 15.59 -11.28
N LEU A 43 1.54 15.85 -11.65
CA LEU A 43 2.71 15.10 -11.19
C LEU A 43 3.28 15.74 -9.95
N PHE A 44 3.53 14.97 -8.91
CA PHE A 44 4.10 15.46 -7.66
C PHE A 44 4.94 14.38 -6.97
N LYS A 45 5.93 14.85 -6.21
CA LYS A 45 6.88 13.99 -5.51
C LYS A 45 6.27 13.59 -4.16
N CYS A 46 6.18 12.30 -3.88
CA CYS A 46 5.70 11.78 -2.60
C CYS A 46 6.50 10.55 -2.18
N ARG A 47 6.38 10.12 -0.92
CA ARG A 47 6.93 8.83 -0.51
C ARG A 47 6.16 7.72 -1.23
N VAL A 48 6.84 6.61 -1.48
CA VAL A 48 6.23 5.42 -2.09
C VAL A 48 6.55 4.18 -1.26
N LEU A 49 5.60 3.25 -1.20
CA LEU A 49 5.82 1.88 -0.77
C LEU A 49 6.28 1.07 -1.97
N ARG A 50 7.46 0.46 -1.90
CA ARG A 50 8.03 -0.30 -3.02
C ARG A 50 7.97 -1.80 -2.77
N PHE A 51 7.47 -2.51 -3.76
CA PHE A 51 7.42 -3.95 -3.83
C PHE A 51 8.32 -4.46 -4.95
N GLU A 52 9.08 -5.52 -4.70
CA GLU A 52 9.77 -6.27 -5.76
C GLU A 52 9.00 -7.56 -6.07
N VAL A 53 8.79 -7.81 -7.35
CA VAL A 53 8.14 -9.03 -7.83
C VAL A 53 9.09 -10.22 -7.69
N ARG A 54 8.78 -11.13 -6.76
CA ARG A 54 9.52 -12.39 -6.54
C ARG A 54 9.06 -13.48 -7.50
N VAL A 55 7.74 -13.55 -7.74
CA VAL A 55 7.10 -14.54 -8.62
C VAL A 55 6.29 -13.78 -9.68
N PRO A 56 6.57 -13.96 -10.99
CA PRO A 56 5.79 -13.33 -12.04
C PRO A 56 4.30 -13.66 -11.93
N ARG A 57 3.44 -12.66 -12.06
CA ARG A 57 1.98 -12.81 -11.97
C ARG A 57 1.28 -11.67 -12.70
N SER A 58 0.17 -11.94 -13.38
CA SER A 58 -0.73 -10.91 -13.95
C SER A 58 -0.03 -9.75 -14.70
N GLY A 59 0.94 -10.06 -15.56
CA GLY A 59 1.67 -9.05 -16.34
C GLY A 59 2.90 -8.44 -15.65
N PHE A 60 3.12 -8.74 -14.37
CA PHE A 60 4.30 -8.34 -13.62
C PHE A 60 5.47 -9.29 -13.87
N ARG A 61 6.64 -8.72 -14.21
CA ARG A 61 7.87 -9.48 -14.47
C ARG A 61 8.68 -9.65 -13.19
N LYS A 62 9.42 -10.76 -13.07
CA LYS A 62 10.34 -10.98 -11.94
C LYS A 62 11.32 -9.81 -11.82
N LEU A 63 11.63 -9.40 -10.59
CA LEU A 63 12.49 -8.26 -10.25
C LEU A 63 11.94 -6.89 -10.65
N GLN A 64 10.74 -6.80 -11.21
CA GLN A 64 10.07 -5.52 -11.44
C GLN A 64 9.74 -4.87 -10.08
N ILE A 65 9.95 -3.55 -10.00
CA ILE A 65 9.53 -2.75 -8.85
C ILE A 65 8.14 -2.19 -9.14
N VAL A 66 7.22 -2.42 -8.21
CA VAL A 66 5.88 -1.84 -8.19
C VAL A 66 5.81 -0.88 -7.02
N SER A 67 5.36 0.33 -7.27
CA SER A 67 5.33 1.40 -6.27
C SER A 67 3.89 1.82 -6.00
N VAL A 68 3.52 1.87 -4.73
CA VAL A 68 2.22 2.40 -4.28
C VAL A 68 2.47 3.76 -3.62
N PRO A 69 1.91 4.86 -4.13
CA PRO A 69 2.09 6.18 -3.55
C PRO A 69 1.55 6.29 -2.13
N GLU A 70 2.27 7.01 -1.26
CA GLU A 70 1.86 7.29 0.11
C GLU A 70 0.44 7.85 0.20
N PHE A 71 0.11 8.84 -0.63
CA PHE A 71 -1.22 9.46 -0.60
C PHE A 71 -2.34 8.46 -0.93
N ALA A 72 -2.06 7.46 -1.76
CA ALA A 72 -3.03 6.43 -2.11
C ALA A 72 -3.29 5.50 -0.92
N ILE A 73 -2.24 5.17 -0.15
CA ILE A 73 -2.35 4.43 1.11
C ILE A 73 -3.16 5.24 2.12
N GLU A 74 -2.88 6.54 2.25
CA GLU A 74 -3.66 7.43 3.12
C GLU A 74 -5.14 7.43 2.74
N ASN A 75 -5.45 7.65 1.46
CA ASN A 75 -6.82 7.62 0.96
C ASN A 75 -7.50 6.27 1.23
N ALA A 76 -6.80 5.16 1.04
CA ALA A 76 -7.31 3.82 1.35
C ALA A 76 -7.65 3.68 2.84
N THR A 77 -6.73 4.08 3.73
CA THR A 77 -6.98 4.03 5.18
C THR A 77 -8.13 4.93 5.62
N THR A 78 -8.26 6.13 5.03
CA THR A 78 -9.39 7.04 5.27
C THR A 78 -10.70 6.42 4.83
N ARG A 79 -10.74 5.82 3.63
CA ARG A 79 -11.92 5.12 3.10
C ARG A 79 -12.35 3.96 3.99
N LEU A 80 -11.40 3.15 4.45
CA LEU A 80 -11.68 2.00 5.33
C LEU A 80 -12.07 2.42 6.75
N SER A 81 -11.68 3.61 7.19
CA SER A 81 -12.02 4.14 8.52
C SER A 81 -13.51 4.45 8.72
N SER A 82 -14.33 4.37 7.67
CA SER A 82 -15.80 4.33 7.81
C SER A 82 -16.28 3.09 8.59
N ASN A 83 -15.50 2.01 8.59
CA ASN A 83 -15.72 0.86 9.46
C ASN A 83 -15.08 1.11 10.84
N ALA A 84 -15.90 1.17 11.90
CA ALA A 84 -15.43 1.44 13.25
C ALA A 84 -14.44 0.37 13.79
N GLY A 85 -14.60 -0.89 13.38
CA GLY A 85 -13.71 -1.98 13.75
C GLY A 85 -12.32 -1.81 13.14
N PHE A 86 -12.26 -1.53 11.83
CA PHE A 86 -11.01 -1.19 11.13
C PHE A 86 -10.36 0.04 11.75
N LYS A 87 -11.11 1.13 11.93
CA LYS A 87 -10.61 2.37 12.51
C LYS A 87 -9.94 2.13 13.87
N ARG A 88 -10.59 1.36 14.75
CA ARG A 88 -10.04 0.99 16.06
C ARG A 88 -8.74 0.18 15.93
N ARG A 89 -8.66 -0.76 14.99
CA ARG A 89 -7.44 -1.54 14.74
C ARG A 89 -6.31 -0.69 14.19
N LEU A 90 -6.62 0.22 13.28
CA LEU A 90 -5.68 1.20 12.72
C LEU A 90 -5.10 2.10 13.82
N GLU A 91 -5.96 2.72 14.64
CA GLU A 91 -5.56 3.57 15.76
C GLU A 91 -4.68 2.83 16.77
N LYS A 92 -5.03 1.58 17.08
CA LYS A 92 -4.27 0.72 18.02
C LYS A 92 -3.06 0.02 17.40
N ARG A 93 -2.79 0.18 16.10
CA ARG A 93 -1.71 -0.51 15.37
C ARG A 93 -1.77 -2.04 15.48
N ILE A 94 -2.98 -2.59 15.38
CA ILE A 94 -3.25 -4.03 15.42
C ILE A 94 -3.97 -4.49 14.14
N LEU A 95 -3.51 -3.98 12.99
CA LEU A 95 -4.04 -4.37 11.68
C LEU A 95 -3.89 -5.87 11.46
N THR A 96 -4.93 -6.49 10.92
CA THR A 96 -4.92 -7.90 10.48
C THR A 96 -4.33 -8.03 9.08
N PHE A 97 -4.10 -9.27 8.64
CA PHE A 97 -3.69 -9.54 7.26
C PHE A 97 -4.73 -9.10 6.24
N GLU A 98 -6.02 -9.31 6.55
CA GLU A 98 -7.14 -8.83 5.76
C GLU A 98 -7.13 -7.30 5.63
N ASP A 99 -6.88 -6.58 6.73
CA ASP A 99 -6.77 -5.13 6.70
C ASP A 99 -5.65 -4.67 5.76
N VAL A 100 -4.48 -5.32 5.82
CA VAL A 100 -3.33 -4.97 4.97
C VAL A 100 -3.58 -5.32 3.51
N ASN A 101 -4.18 -6.47 3.22
CA ASN A 101 -4.61 -6.84 1.85
C ASN A 101 -5.54 -5.76 1.29
N GLU A 102 -6.54 -5.35 2.06
CA GLU A 102 -7.54 -4.38 1.64
C GLU A 102 -6.97 -2.97 1.44
N ILE A 103 -6.07 -2.52 2.32
CA ILE A 103 -5.37 -1.24 2.16
C ILE A 103 -4.59 -1.23 0.84
N ILE A 104 -3.79 -2.26 0.57
CA ILE A 104 -2.93 -2.32 -0.63
C ILE A 104 -3.77 -2.50 -1.89
N ARG A 105 -4.83 -3.30 -1.84
CA ARG A 105 -5.79 -3.46 -2.94
C ARG A 105 -6.40 -2.11 -3.34
N ILE A 106 -6.97 -1.37 -2.39
CA ILE A 106 -7.56 -0.06 -2.66
C ILE A 106 -6.50 0.96 -3.10
N ALA A 107 -5.33 1.00 -2.45
CA ALA A 107 -4.29 1.96 -2.77
C ALA A 107 -3.61 1.72 -4.13
N SER A 108 -3.78 0.53 -4.70
CA SER A 108 -3.25 0.15 -6.02
C SER A 108 -4.33 0.11 -7.11
N ASP A 109 -5.52 0.65 -6.85
CA ASP A 109 -6.66 0.60 -7.78
C ASP A 109 -6.98 -0.83 -8.24
N ASP A 110 -7.01 -1.78 -7.29
CA ASP A 110 -7.30 -3.21 -7.50
C ASP A 110 -6.26 -3.98 -8.34
N ILE A 111 -5.12 -3.37 -8.65
CA ILE A 111 -4.06 -4.00 -9.44
C ILE A 111 -3.24 -4.99 -8.59
N ILE A 112 -3.04 -4.70 -7.30
CA ILE A 112 -2.22 -5.51 -6.40
C ILE A 112 -3.08 -6.23 -5.38
N GLU A 113 -3.06 -7.56 -5.46
CA GLU A 113 -3.57 -8.45 -4.42
C GLU A 113 -2.40 -9.18 -3.76
N LEU A 114 -2.08 -8.83 -2.51
CA LEU A 114 -1.00 -9.47 -1.77
C LEU A 114 -1.32 -10.93 -1.41
N ASN A 115 -2.61 -11.25 -1.23
CA ASN A 115 -3.07 -12.58 -0.80
C ASN A 115 -2.35 -13.05 0.47
N LEU A 116 -2.22 -12.16 1.47
CA LEU A 116 -1.73 -12.54 2.79
C LEU A 116 -2.72 -13.52 3.42
N GLU A 117 -2.29 -14.77 3.58
CA GLU A 117 -3.07 -15.84 4.24
C GLU A 117 -2.77 -15.88 5.74
N ILE A 118 -3.74 -16.40 6.52
CA ILE A 118 -3.60 -16.67 7.96
C ILE A 118 -2.83 -17.98 8.17
#